data_AF-A0A2H1FGV5-F1
#
_entry.id   AF-A0A2H1FGV5-F1
#
_cell.length_a   1.000
_cell.length_b   1.000
_cell.length_c   1.000
_cell.angle_alpha   90.00
_cell.angle_beta   90.00
_cell.angle_gamma   90.00
#
_symmetry.space_group_name_H-M   'P 1'
#
loop_
_entity.id
_entity.type
_entity.pdbx_description
1 polymer ?
#
loop_
_entity_poly.entity_id
_entity_poly.type
_entity_poly.pdbx_seq_one_letter_code
_entity_poly.pdbx_strand_id
1 'polypeptide(L)'
;MIWDEIEIPKEVRHFMLEEAEETVLGQKNGAKKQYRYGNLHIREYDDKYLVHMDKVDPRKDPLGHIIQDAPEIIVGITSGLVAAKKVSSSVYKLQKNMPFVKGTSLLAGLVASVLAGYAGYTITKKLKEF
;
A
#
# COMPACT_ATOMS: atom_id res chain seq x y z
N MET A 1 -15.15 -2.52 7.80
CA MET A 1 -16.50 -2.50 7.21
C MET A 1 -16.33 -2.00 5.77
N ILE A 2 -16.80 -2.77 4.79
CA ILE A 2 -16.59 -2.63 3.33
C ILE A 2 -17.38 -1.42 2.80
N TRP A 3 -17.18 -0.24 3.37
CA TRP A 3 -17.86 0.98 2.92
C TRP A 3 -17.18 1.65 1.74
N ASP A 4 -15.89 1.34 1.51
CA ASP A 4 -15.17 1.94 0.38
C ASP A 4 -15.48 1.20 -0.93
N GLU A 5 -15.70 -0.12 -0.90
CA GLU A 5 -15.85 -0.90 -2.14
C GLU A 5 -17.28 -1.42 -2.34
N ILE A 6 -17.88 -1.04 -3.46
CA ILE A 6 -19.16 -1.54 -3.91
C ILE A 6 -18.93 -2.64 -4.93
N GLU A 7 -19.52 -3.80 -4.69
CA GLU A 7 -19.55 -4.91 -5.63
C GLU A 7 -20.71 -4.74 -6.63
N ILE A 8 -20.38 -4.79 -7.92
CA ILE A 8 -21.33 -4.68 -9.02
C ILE A 8 -21.24 -5.96 -9.87
N PRO A 9 -22.21 -6.87 -9.79
CA PRO A 9 -22.24 -8.05 -10.65
C PRO A 9 -22.32 -7.65 -12.12
N LYS A 10 -21.55 -8.31 -12.99
CA LYS A 10 -21.53 -8.04 -14.44
C LYS A 10 -22.89 -8.31 -15.10
N GLU A 11 -23.68 -9.20 -14.52
CA GLU A 11 -25.04 -9.55 -14.94
C GLU A 11 -26.00 -8.34 -14.84
N VAL A 12 -25.79 -7.45 -13.87
CA VAL A 12 -26.68 -6.31 -13.59
C VAL A 12 -26.29 -5.08 -14.41
N ARG A 13 -25.02 -4.92 -14.78
CA ARG A 13 -24.53 -3.74 -15.51
C ARG A 13 -23.48 -4.11 -16.56
N HIS A 14 -23.90 -4.10 -17.82
CA HIS A 14 -23.08 -4.58 -18.95
C HIS A 14 -22.09 -3.55 -19.52
N PHE A 15 -22.18 -2.25 -19.19
CA PHE A 15 -21.34 -1.23 -19.82
C PHE A 15 -20.35 -0.59 -18.85
N MET A 16 -19.08 -0.61 -19.24
CA MET A 16 -18.03 0.25 -18.69
C MET A 16 -18.33 1.69 -19.11
N LEU A 17 -18.00 2.67 -18.24
CA LEU A 17 -18.10 4.08 -18.62
C LEU A 17 -17.15 4.30 -19.80
N GLU A 18 -17.63 4.84 -20.91
CA GLU A 18 -16.83 5.03 -22.14
C GLU A 18 -15.58 5.89 -21.89
N GLU A 19 -15.62 6.75 -20.87
CA GLU A 19 -14.52 7.63 -20.45
C GLU A 19 -13.62 7.02 -19.36
N ALA A 20 -13.85 5.78 -18.92
CA ALA A 20 -12.99 5.12 -17.95
C ALA A 20 -11.68 4.65 -18.61
N GLU A 21 -10.56 5.16 -18.10
CA GLU A 21 -9.23 4.85 -18.63
C GLU A 21 -8.61 3.68 -17.87
N GLU A 22 -8.06 2.68 -18.57
CA GLU A 22 -7.30 1.60 -17.94
C GLU A 22 -6.05 2.16 -17.22
N THR A 23 -5.73 1.66 -16.03
CA THR A 23 -4.61 2.14 -15.24
C THR A 23 -3.79 1.02 -14.60
N VAL A 24 -2.53 1.29 -14.32
CA VAL A 24 -1.67 0.45 -13.48
C VAL A 24 -1.57 0.99 -12.04
N LEU A 25 -2.17 2.15 -11.75
CA LEU A 25 -2.10 2.80 -10.44
C LEU A 25 -3.19 2.30 -9.49
N GLY A 26 -2.75 1.57 -8.47
CA GLY A 26 -3.62 0.99 -7.45
C GLY A 26 -3.21 -0.45 -7.14
N GLN A 27 -3.81 -1.02 -6.09
CA GLN A 27 -3.61 -2.43 -5.76
C GLN A 27 -4.52 -3.30 -6.63
N LYS A 28 -3.93 -4.05 -7.57
CA LYS A 28 -4.67 -4.90 -8.49
C LYS A 28 -5.50 -5.99 -7.78
N ASN A 29 -5.03 -6.51 -6.64
CA ASN A 29 -5.79 -7.43 -5.77
C ASN A 29 -6.49 -8.58 -6.50
N GLY A 30 -5.80 -9.20 -7.46
CA GLY A 30 -6.33 -10.31 -8.26
C GLY A 30 -7.30 -9.92 -9.39
N ALA A 31 -7.64 -8.64 -9.56
CA ALA A 31 -8.44 -8.16 -10.68
C ALA A 31 -7.72 -8.45 -12.01
N LYS A 32 -8.46 -8.64 -13.10
CA LYS A 32 -7.91 -8.79 -14.45
C LYS A 32 -7.34 -7.46 -14.96
N LYS A 33 -8.15 -6.41 -14.79
CA LYS A 33 -7.88 -5.03 -15.19
C LYS A 33 -8.38 -4.06 -14.13
N GLN A 34 -7.92 -2.83 -14.19
CA GLN A 34 -8.40 -1.76 -13.34
C GLN A 34 -8.46 -0.46 -14.14
N TYR A 35 -9.44 0.38 -13.83
CA TYR A 35 -9.76 1.59 -14.58
C TYR A 35 -10.00 2.77 -13.65
N ARG A 36 -9.86 3.99 -14.16
CA ARG A 36 -10.17 5.22 -13.43
C ARG A 36 -11.05 6.15 -14.24
N TYR A 37 -12.06 6.71 -13.58
CA TYR A 37 -12.92 7.78 -14.08
C TYR A 37 -12.95 8.91 -13.06
N GLY A 38 -12.09 9.91 -13.25
CA GLY A 38 -11.74 10.86 -12.19
C GLY A 38 -11.25 10.13 -10.93
N ASN A 39 -11.94 10.36 -9.81
CA ASN A 39 -11.65 9.73 -8.53
C ASN A 39 -12.23 8.31 -8.38
N LEU A 40 -13.10 7.86 -9.29
CA LEU A 40 -13.66 6.51 -9.26
C LEU A 40 -12.59 5.53 -9.71
N HIS A 41 -12.26 4.55 -8.86
CA HIS A 41 -11.40 3.45 -9.19
C HIS A 41 -12.23 2.16 -9.32
N ILE A 42 -12.02 1.46 -10.44
CA ILE A 42 -12.80 0.28 -10.83
C ILE A 42 -11.83 -0.88 -10.99
N ARG A 43 -12.09 -2.00 -10.31
CA ARG A 43 -11.38 -3.27 -10.49
C ARG A 43 -12.31 -4.27 -11.17
N GLU A 44 -11.85 -4.82 -12.28
CA GLU A 44 -12.61 -5.80 -13.06
C GLU A 44 -12.18 -7.24 -12.72
N TYR A 45 -13.15 -8.05 -12.29
CA TYR A 45 -13.03 -9.48 -12.08
C TYR A 45 -13.84 -10.25 -13.13
N ASP A 46 -13.88 -11.57 -13.03
CA ASP A 46 -14.61 -12.42 -13.99
C ASP A 46 -16.12 -12.21 -13.95
N ASP A 47 -16.66 -12.13 -12.74
CA ASP A 47 -18.09 -12.10 -12.42
C ASP A 47 -18.59 -10.72 -11.99
N LYS A 48 -17.69 -9.81 -11.64
CA LYS A 48 -18.02 -8.53 -11.01
C LYS A 48 -17.05 -7.40 -11.31
N TYR A 49 -17.46 -6.20 -10.93
CA TYR A 49 -16.59 -5.07 -10.67
C TYR A 49 -16.58 -4.75 -9.17
N LEU A 50 -15.43 -4.39 -8.64
CA LEU A 50 -15.32 -3.71 -7.35
C LEU A 50 -14.99 -2.26 -7.61
N VAL A 51 -15.78 -1.33 -7.07
CA VAL A 51 -15.60 0.11 -7.30
C VAL A 51 -15.49 0.86 -6.00
N HIS A 52 -14.60 1.85 -5.94
CA HIS A 52 -14.50 2.79 -4.82
C HIS A 52 -14.17 4.20 -5.31
N MET A 53 -14.46 5.18 -4.47
CA MET A 53 -14.13 6.59 -4.74
C MET A 53 -12.92 6.99 -3.91
N ASP A 54 -11.82 7.32 -4.58
CA ASP A 54 -10.68 7.96 -3.92
C ASP A 54 -11.05 9.42 -3.57
N LYS A 55 -10.47 9.97 -2.51
CA LYS A 55 -10.57 11.42 -2.23
C LYS A 55 -9.73 12.22 -3.23
N VAL A 56 -8.60 11.67 -3.67
CA VAL A 56 -7.67 12.33 -4.58
C VAL A 56 -7.27 11.39 -5.71
N ASP A 57 -7.44 11.80 -6.97
CA ASP A 57 -6.93 11.03 -8.11
C ASP A 57 -5.39 10.99 -8.09
N PRO A 58 -4.75 9.81 -7.93
CA PRO A 58 -3.29 9.69 -7.86
C PRO A 58 -2.59 10.07 -9.16
N ARG A 59 -3.31 10.19 -10.29
CA ARG A 59 -2.75 10.70 -11.55
C ARG A 59 -2.53 12.21 -11.51
N LYS A 60 -3.30 12.93 -10.69
CA LYS A 60 -3.28 14.39 -10.57
C LYS A 60 -2.48 14.85 -9.36
N ASP A 61 -2.69 14.21 -8.21
CA ASP A 61 -1.96 14.52 -6.98
C ASP A 61 -1.57 13.21 -6.23
N PRO A 62 -0.43 12.59 -6.62
CA PRO A 62 0.04 11.36 -6.00
C PRO A 62 0.31 11.50 -4.49
N LEU A 63 0.76 12.68 -4.04
CA LEU A 63 1.09 12.91 -2.64
C LEU A 63 -0.17 13.09 -1.80
N GLY A 64 -1.14 13.87 -2.29
CA GLY A 64 -2.45 14.01 -1.67
C GLY A 64 -3.16 12.67 -1.53
N HIS A 65 -3.09 11.80 -2.56
CA HIS A 65 -3.64 10.45 -2.49
C HIS A 65 -2.95 9.59 -1.40
N ILE A 66 -1.63 9.63 -1.27
CA ILE A 66 -0.95 8.89 -0.19
C ILE A 66 -1.39 9.40 1.19
N ILE A 67 -1.56 10.71 1.36
CA ILE A 67 -1.94 11.29 2.67
C ILE A 67 -3.40 10.98 3.02
N GLN A 68 -4.32 11.10 2.04
CA GLN A 68 -5.76 11.06 2.30
C GLN A 68 -6.37 9.67 2.11
N ASP A 69 -5.86 8.90 1.14
CA ASP A 69 -6.43 7.63 0.71
C ASP A 69 -5.58 6.43 1.16
N ALA A 70 -4.24 6.56 1.21
CA ALA A 70 -3.33 5.46 1.57
C ALA A 70 -2.32 5.79 2.71
N PRO A 71 -2.75 6.37 3.86
CA PRO A 71 -1.84 6.78 4.94
C PRO A 71 -1.07 5.60 5.57
N GLU A 72 -1.57 4.38 5.45
CA GLU A 72 -0.88 3.16 5.88
C GLU A 72 0.48 2.97 5.18
N ILE A 73 0.67 3.50 3.97
CA ILE A 73 1.96 3.49 3.26
C ILE A 73 2.97 4.36 4.01
N ILE A 74 2.56 5.54 4.47
CA ILE A 74 3.41 6.45 5.25
C ILE A 74 3.84 5.79 6.56
N VAL A 75 2.87 5.16 7.26
CA VAL A 75 3.16 4.45 8.50
C VAL A 75 4.13 3.30 8.26
N GLY A 76 3.89 2.47 7.24
CA GLY A 76 4.79 1.37 6.88
C GLY A 76 6.22 1.85 6.60
N ILE A 77 6.40 2.89 5.79
CA ILE A 77 7.73 3.45 5.49
C ILE A 77 8.39 3.97 6.77
N THR A 78 7.66 4.74 7.58
CA THR A 78 8.20 5.34 8.81
C THR A 78 8.60 4.28 9.83
N SER A 79 7.76 3.27 10.05
CA SER A 79 8.06 2.11 10.91
C SER A 79 9.32 1.39 10.44
N GLY A 80 9.46 1.15 9.14
CA GLY A 80 10.64 0.51 8.55
C GLY A 80 11.93 1.32 8.76
N LEU A 81 11.90 2.64 8.55
CA LEU A 81 13.06 3.52 8.74
C LEU A 81 13.50 3.59 10.20
N VAL A 82 12.55 3.72 11.12
CA VAL A 82 12.82 3.79 12.57
C VAL A 82 13.43 2.48 13.06
N ALA A 83 12.85 1.33 12.66
CA ALA A 83 13.37 0.02 13.02
C ALA A 83 14.77 -0.22 12.46
N ALA A 84 14.99 0.09 11.18
CA ALA A 84 16.30 -0.03 10.53
C ALA A 84 17.38 0.74 11.28
N LYS A 85 17.11 2.03 11.60
CA LYS A 85 18.04 2.90 12.32
C LYS A 85 18.35 2.36 13.71
N LYS A 86 17.31 1.94 14.46
CA LYS A 86 17.47 1.45 15.84
C LYS A 86 18.23 0.14 15.89
N VAL A 87 17.88 -0.83 15.04
CA VAL A 87 18.50 -2.16 15.02
C VAL A 87 19.93 -2.10 14.49
N SER A 88 20.18 -1.44 13.35
CA SER A 88 21.55 -1.31 12.81
C SER A 88 22.49 -0.65 13.82
N SER A 89 22.07 0.45 14.44
CA SER A 89 22.87 1.15 15.45
C SER A 89 23.13 0.29 16.69
N SER A 90 22.13 -0.49 17.13
CA SER A 90 22.26 -1.37 18.30
C SER A 90 23.21 -2.53 18.02
N VAL A 91 23.04 -3.21 16.88
CA VAL A 91 23.92 -4.31 16.46
C VAL A 91 25.35 -3.83 16.26
N TYR A 92 25.55 -2.67 15.62
CA TYR A 92 26.89 -2.09 15.45
C TYR A 92 27.58 -1.81 16.79
N LYS A 93 26.85 -1.27 17.77
CA LYS A 93 27.40 -1.00 19.12
C LYS A 93 27.76 -2.28 19.86
N LEU A 94 26.90 -3.30 19.80
CA LEU A 94 27.10 -4.58 20.48
C LEU A 94 28.24 -5.40 19.86
N GLN A 95 28.40 -5.35 18.54
CA GLN A 95 29.38 -6.14 17.79
C GLN A 95 30.62 -5.32 17.37
N LYS A 96 30.87 -4.16 17.99
CA LYS A 96 31.87 -3.18 17.52
C LYS A 96 33.27 -3.76 17.25
N ASN A 97 33.66 -4.82 17.96
CA ASN A 97 34.97 -5.45 17.87
C ASN A 97 34.98 -6.73 17.00
N MET A 98 33.84 -7.14 16.44
CA MET A 98 33.75 -8.32 15.59
C MET A 98 34.14 -7.99 14.15
N PRO A 99 34.78 -8.93 13.43
CA PRO A 99 34.93 -8.78 11.99
C PRO A 99 33.55 -8.68 11.32
N PHE A 100 33.45 -7.90 10.25
CA PHE A 100 32.23 -7.71 9.44
C PHE A 100 31.05 -6.99 10.12
N VAL A 101 31.24 -6.33 11.28
CA VAL A 101 30.17 -5.61 12.02
C VAL A 101 29.32 -4.64 11.17
N LYS A 102 29.93 -3.97 10.20
CA LYS A 102 29.19 -3.07 9.29
C LYS A 102 28.19 -3.83 8.41
N GLY A 103 28.57 -5.01 7.91
CA GLY A 103 27.71 -5.85 7.10
C GLY A 103 26.57 -6.47 7.92
N THR A 104 26.90 -7.02 9.11
CA THR A 104 25.89 -7.63 9.98
C THR A 104 24.87 -6.62 10.50
N SER A 105 25.33 -5.41 10.88
CA SER A 105 24.44 -4.33 11.32
C SER A 105 23.53 -3.80 10.21
N LEU A 106 24.03 -3.66 8.98
CA LEU A 106 23.22 -3.28 7.83
C LEU A 106 22.15 -4.33 7.53
N LEU A 107 22.55 -5.61 7.45
CA LEU A 107 21.63 -6.72 7.19
C LEU A 107 20.54 -6.82 8.27
N ALA A 108 20.92 -6.73 9.54
CA ALA A 108 19.97 -6.74 10.65
C ALA A 108 18.99 -5.54 10.58
N GLY A 109 19.51 -4.36 10.22
CA GLY A 109 18.68 -3.18 9.98
C GLY A 109 17.69 -3.37 8.83
N LEU A 110 18.10 -3.95 7.71
CA LEU A 110 17.23 -4.23 6.57
C LEU A 110 16.13 -5.24 6.90
N VAL A 111 16.49 -6.35 7.58
CA VAL A 111 15.50 -7.34 8.04
C VAL A 111 14.49 -6.69 8.98
N ALA A 112 14.95 -5.90 9.96
CA ALA A 112 14.06 -5.17 10.86
C ALA A 112 13.18 -4.15 10.11
N SER A 113 13.71 -3.51 9.06
CA SER A 113 12.97 -2.56 8.24
C SER A 113 11.78 -3.20 7.54
N VAL A 114 12.00 -4.34 6.88
CA VAL A 114 10.96 -5.07 6.15
C VAL A 114 9.88 -5.56 7.11
N LEU A 115 10.27 -6.17 8.23
CA LEU A 115 9.34 -6.70 9.22
C LEU A 115 8.49 -5.59 9.85
N ALA A 116 9.15 -4.52 10.33
CA ALA A 116 8.45 -3.41 10.98
C ALA A 116 7.59 -2.62 9.99
N GLY A 117 8.06 -2.42 8.76
CA GLY A 117 7.31 -1.71 7.75
C GLY A 117 6.07 -2.47 7.30
N TYR A 118 6.17 -3.79 7.09
CA TYR A 118 5.03 -4.63 6.78
C TYR A 118 4.02 -4.69 7.94
N ALA A 119 4.51 -4.82 9.18
CA ALA A 119 3.66 -4.78 10.37
C ALA A 119 2.94 -3.43 10.51
N GLY A 120 3.66 -2.31 10.34
CA GLY A 120 3.09 -0.97 10.39
C GLY A 120 2.00 -0.77 9.33
N TYR A 121 2.29 -1.11 8.08
CA TYR A 121 1.31 -1.08 6.99
C TYR A 121 0.06 -1.91 7.32
N THR A 122 0.25 -3.17 7.73
CA THR A 122 -0.86 -4.11 7.96
C THR A 122 -1.73 -3.70 9.14
N ILE A 123 -1.12 -3.24 10.24
CA ILE A 123 -1.85 -2.77 11.42
C ILE A 123 -2.65 -1.52 11.07
N THR A 124 -2.05 -0.52 10.42
CA THR A 124 -2.77 0.71 10.04
C THR A 124 -3.88 0.43 9.05
N LYS A 125 -3.64 -0.45 8.06
CA LYS A 125 -4.69 -0.87 7.11
C LYS A 125 -5.88 -1.49 7.84
N LYS A 126 -5.64 -2.43 8.78
CA LYS A 126 -6.70 -3.02 9.59
C LYS A 126 -7.43 -1.99 10.45
N LEU A 127 -6.73 -1.04 11.05
CA LEU A 127 -7.34 0.03 11.85
C LEU A 127 -8.22 0.96 11.01
N LYS A 128 -7.86 1.22 9.75
CA LYS A 128 -8.69 1.99 8.81
C LYS A 128 -9.99 1.24 8.46
N GLU A 129 -9.97 -0.08 8.50
CA GLU A 129 -11.16 -0.92 8.23
C GLU A 129 -12.14 -0.99 9.42
N PHE A 130 -11.75 -0.58 10.63
CA PHE A 130 -12.65 -0.51 11.79
C PHE A 130 -13.41 0.82 11.83
#